data_AF-A0A354EIB2-F1
#
_entry.id   AF-A0A354EIB2-F1
#
_cell.length_a   1.000
_cell.length_b   1.000
_cell.length_c   1.000
_cell.angle_alpha   90.00
_cell.angle_beta   90.00
_cell.angle_gamma   90.00
#
_symmetry.space_group_name_H-M   'P 1'
#
loop_
_entity.id
_entity.type
_entity.pdbx_description
1 polymer ?
#
loop_
_entity_poly.entity_id
_entity_poly.type
_entity_poly.pdbx_seq_one_letter_code
_entity_poly.pdbx_strand_id
1 'polypeptide(L)' 'FDALSQRLTATTRDGKARISHAYPLLVNNHVARAMNLAYEMGEERITADVVMAL' A
#
# COMPACT_ATOMS: atom_id res chain seq x y z
N PHE A 1 0.83 -1.90 -9.44
CA PHE A 1 -0.48 -1.37 -8.99
C PHE A 1 -1.13 -2.34 -8.01
N ASP A 2 -1.01 -3.65 -8.25
CA ASP A 2 -1.61 -4.71 -7.44
C ASP A 2 -1.23 -4.68 -5.95
N ALA A 3 0.04 -4.45 -5.61
CA ALA A 3 0.49 -4.39 -4.21
C ALA A 3 -0.24 -3.29 -3.39
N LEU A 4 -0.45 -2.10 -3.98
CA LEU A 4 -1.21 -1.02 -3.34
C LEU A 4 -2.69 -1.38 -3.20
N SER A 5 -3.28 -2.01 -4.22
CA SER A 5 -4.68 -2.45 -4.18
C SER A 5 -4.90 -3.50 -3.11
N GLN A 6 -3.98 -4.47 -2.99
CA GLN A 6 -4.01 -5.49 -1.94
C GLN A 6 -3.86 -4.88 -0.55
N ARG A 7 -2.87 -4.00 -0.36
CA ARG A 7 -2.60 -3.35 0.94
C ARG A 7 -3.76 -2.48 1.43
N LEU A 8 -4.45 -1.83 0.49
CA LEU A 8 -5.59 -0.93 0.77
C LEU A 8 -6.95 -1.63 0.76
N THR A 9 -6.99 -2.94 0.56
CA THR A 9 -8.23 -3.73 0.61
C THR A 9 -8.31 -4.45 1.94
N ALA A 10 -9.26 -4.07 2.79
CA ALA A 10 -9.55 -4.78 4.02
C ALA A 10 -10.53 -5.92 3.76
N THR A 11 -10.31 -7.08 4.38
CA THR A 11 -11.29 -8.16 4.41
C THR A 11 -12.03 -8.09 5.73
N THR A 12 -13.36 -8.12 5.67
CA THR A 12 -14.21 -8.19 6.87
C THR A 12 -13.91 -9.45 7.68
N ARG A 13 -14.22 -9.44 8.98
CA ARG A 13 -13.92 -10.55 9.89
C ARG A 13 -14.50 -11.89 9.42
N ASP A 14 -15.63 -11.85 8.74
CA ASP A 14 -16.33 -13.03 8.22
C ASP A 14 -15.77 -13.50 6.87
N GLY A 15 -14.76 -12.83 6.31
CA GLY A 15 -14.13 -13.18 5.04
C GLY A 15 -14.97 -12.89 3.79
N LYS A 16 -16.25 -12.53 3.95
CA LYS A 16 -17.23 -12.45 2.85
C LYS A 16 -17.16 -11.16 2.05
N ALA A 17 -16.86 -10.03 2.70
CA ALA A 17 -16.77 -8.74 2.03
C ALA A 17 -15.34 -8.21 2.02
N ARG A 18 -14.94 -7.69 0.85
CA ARG A 18 -13.71 -6.93 0.62
C ARG A 18 -14.08 -5.47 0.47
N ILE A 19 -13.47 -4.62 1.29
CA ILE A 19 -13.70 -3.17 1.29
C ILE A 19 -12.42 -2.51 0.80
N SER A 20 -12.51 -1.82 -0.32
CA SER A 20 -11.40 -1.00 -0.83
C SER A 20 -11.40 0.34 -0.11
N HIS A 21 -10.27 0.67 0.50
CA HIS A 21 -10.01 1.99 1.08
C HIS A 21 -9.20 2.89 0.13
N ALA A 22 -9.12 2.55 -1.17
CA ALA A 22 -8.34 3.29 -2.15
C ALA A 22 -8.99 4.62 -2.58
N TYR A 23 -9.15 5.56 -1.63
CA TYR A 23 -9.51 6.94 -1.95
C TYR A 23 -8.25 7.79 -2.17
N PRO A 24 -8.33 8.87 -2.98
CA PRO A 24 -7.15 9.59 -3.47
C PRO A 24 -6.18 10.04 -2.37
N LEU A 25 -6.70 10.58 -1.27
CA LEU A 25 -5.87 11.04 -0.15
C LEU A 25 -5.10 9.90 0.53
N LEU A 26 -5.73 8.74 0.76
CA LEU A 26 -5.04 7.61 1.41
C LEU A 26 -3.96 7.02 0.51
N VAL A 27 -4.27 6.88 -0.79
CA VAL A 27 -3.30 6.42 -1.79
C VAL A 27 -2.08 7.34 -1.80
N ASN A 28 -2.29 8.66 -1.85
CA ASN A 28 -1.20 9.64 -1.82
C ASN A 28 -0.36 9.51 -0.55
N ASN A 29 -1.00 9.38 0.61
CA ASN A 29 -0.28 9.22 1.88
C ASN A 29 0.53 7.92 1.94
N HIS A 30 0.01 6.82 1.40
CA HIS A 30 0.75 5.56 1.31
C HIS A 30 1.93 5.64 0.35
N VAL A 31 1.75 6.27 -0.81
CA VAL A 31 2.85 6.47 -1.77
C VAL A 31 3.96 7.32 -1.16
N ALA A 32 3.63 8.40 -0.45
CA ALA A 32 4.62 9.24 0.23
C ALA A 32 5.41 8.45 1.30
N ARG A 33 4.72 7.63 2.11
CA ARG A 33 5.39 6.74 3.07
C ARG A 33 6.26 5.70 2.38
N ALA A 34 5.79 5.13 1.27
CA ALA A 34 6.54 4.15 0.50
C ALA A 34 7.80 4.76 -0.14
N MET A 35 7.75 6.03 -0.58
CA MET A 35 8.94 6.75 -1.08
C MET A 35 10.00 6.90 0.01
N ASN A 36 9.60 7.30 1.22
CA ASN A 36 10.53 7.43 2.34
C ASN A 36 11.16 6.09 2.69
N LEU A 37 10.36 5.03 2.77
CA LEU A 37 10.85 3.69 3.08
C LEU A 37 11.75 3.14 1.96
N ALA A 38 11.43 3.36 0.68
CA ALA A 38 12.28 2.98 -0.44
C ALA A 38 13.67 3.63 -0.31
N TYR A 39 13.71 4.92 0.04
CA TYR A 39 14.96 5.63 0.27
C TYR A 39 15.76 5.03 1.44
N GLU A 40 15.12 4.73 2.56
CA GLU A 40 15.77 4.08 3.72
C GLU A 40 16.31 2.68 3.39
N MET A 41 15.64 1.96 2.48
CA MET A 41 16.06 0.63 2.01
C MET A 41 17.13 0.69 0.90
N GLY A 42 17.46 1.88 0.39
CA GLY A 42 18.40 2.04 -0.74
C GLY A 42 17.81 1.66 -2.10
N GLU A 43 16.48 1.59 -2.22
CA GLU A 43 15.77 1.25 -3.44
C GLU A 43 15.54 2.49 -4.31
N GLU A 44 15.83 2.40 -5.61
CA GLU A 44 15.65 3.52 -6.55
C GLU A 44 14.17 3.79 -6.88
N ARG A 45 13.29 2.80 -6.65
CA ARG A 45 11.86 2.86 -7.00
C ARG A 45 11.01 2.22 -5.91
N ILE A 46 9.75 2.62 -5.86
CA ILE A 46 8.76 1.96 -5.01
C ILE A 46 8.43 0.59 -5.63
N THR A 47 8.95 -0.47 -5.03
CA THR A 47 8.65 -1.86 -5.41
C THR A 47 7.45 -2.40 -4.64
N ALA A 48 6.97 -3.59 -5.03
CA ALA A 48 5.91 -4.27 -4.30
C ALA A 48 6.34 -4.59 -2.85
N ASP A 49 7.60 -4.96 -2.66
CA ASP A 49 8.16 -5.30 -1.34
C ASP A 49 8.15 -4.09 -0.40
N VAL A 50 8.53 -2.92 -0.90
CA VAL A 50 8.44 -1.66 -0.14
C VAL A 50 7.00 -1.36 0.27
N VAL A 51 6.02 -1.56 -0.62
CA VAL A 51 4.61 -1.31 -0.30
C VAL A 51 4.09 -2.30 0.75
N MET A 52 4.53 -3.56 0.71
CA MET A 52 4.11 -4.59 1.65
C MET A 52 4.81 -4.50 3.01
N ALA A 53 5.95 -3.81 3.09
CA ALA A 53 6.66 -3.55 4.34
C ALA A 53 6.05 -2.40 5.18
N LEU A 54 5.10 -1.63 4.64
CA LEU A 54 4.35 -0.57 5.34
C LEU A 54 3.20 -1.09 6.20
#